data_AF-W1XPB9-F1
#
_entry.id   AF-W1XPB9-F1
#
_cell.length_a   1.000
_cell.length_b   1.000
_cell.length_c   1.000
_cell.angle_alpha   90.00
_cell.angle_beta   90.00
_cell.angle_gamma   90.00
#
_symmetry.space_group_name_H-M   'P 1'
#
loop_
_entity.id
_entity.type
_entity.pdbx_description
1 polymer ?
#
loop_
_entity_poly.entity_id
_entity_poly.type
_entity_poly.pdbx_seq_one_letter_code
_entity_poly.pdbx_strand_id
1 'polypeptide(L)' 'MSNLTYLQGYPDQLVSQVRTLINEQRLGDVLAKRYPGTHDYATDKALWQYTQDLKNQFLRNAPPINKVMYDNKIHVLK' A
#
# COMPACT_ATOMS: atom_id res chain seq x y z
N MET A 1 9.54 -22.80 7.04
CA MET A 1 10.08 -21.67 6.26
C MET A 1 8.91 -20.98 5.56
N SER A 2 8.66 -19.72 5.87
CA SER A 2 7.55 -18.96 5.30
C SER A 2 7.72 -18.84 3.79
N ASN A 3 6.79 -19.39 3.01
CA ASN A 3 6.80 -19.23 1.56
C ASN A 3 6.41 -17.78 1.24
N LEU A 4 7.34 -17.02 0.64
CA LEU A 4 7.14 -15.60 0.31
C LEU A 4 6.45 -15.49 -1.06
N THR A 5 5.18 -15.88 -1.14
CA THR A 5 4.41 -15.98 -2.39
C THR A 5 4.47 -14.70 -3.22
N TYR A 6 4.40 -13.53 -2.57
CA TYR A 6 4.42 -12.23 -3.25
C TYR A 6 5.82 -11.75 -3.68
N LEU A 7 6.87 -12.44 -3.24
CA LEU A 7 8.26 -12.09 -3.58
C LEU A 7 8.90 -13.08 -4.56
N GLN A 8 8.16 -14.07 -5.05
CA GLN A 8 8.69 -15.09 -5.98
C GLN A 8 9.15 -14.52 -7.33
N GLY A 9 8.62 -13.36 -7.75
CA GLY A 9 9.05 -12.68 -8.98
C GLY A 9 10.27 -11.78 -8.83
N TYR A 10 10.87 -11.70 -7.63
CA TYR A 10 12.01 -10.83 -7.36
C TYR A 10 13.33 -11.61 -7.35
N PRO A 11 14.48 -10.93 -7.55
CA PRO A 11 15.80 -11.59 -7.53
C PRO A 11 16.08 -12.35 -6.22
N ASP A 12 16.72 -13.51 -6.33
CA ASP A 12 17.02 -14.40 -5.18
C ASP A 12 17.79 -13.71 -4.06
N GLN A 13 18.68 -12.78 -4.40
CA GLN A 13 19.45 -12.00 -3.41
C GLN A 13 18.51 -11.17 -2.52
N LEU A 14 17.50 -10.53 -3.10
CA LEU A 14 16.52 -9.74 -2.35
C LEU A 14 15.65 -10.64 -1.47
N VAL A 15 15.16 -11.74 -2.03
CA VAL A 15 14.34 -12.71 -1.29
C VAL A 15 15.13 -13.28 -0.10
N SER A 16 16.42 -13.55 -0.29
CA SER A 16 17.31 -14.04 0.77
C SER A 16 17.50 -13.02 1.88
N GLN A 17 17.74 -11.74 1.54
CA GLN A 17 17.83 -10.66 2.51
C GLN A 17 16.54 -10.52 3.34
N VAL A 18 15.38 -10.57 2.68
CA VAL A 18 14.08 -10.49 3.37
C VAL A 18 13.89 -11.69 4.31
N ARG A 19 14.25 -12.91 3.89
CA ARG A 19 14.18 -14.10 4.76
C ARG A 19 15.04 -13.94 6.01
N THR A 20 16.27 -13.44 5.88
CA THR A 20 17.15 -13.17 7.04
C THR A 20 16.50 -12.17 8.00
N LEU A 21 15.98 -11.05 7.48
CA LEU A 21 15.34 -10.03 8.32
C LEU A 21 14.08 -10.53 9.04
N ILE A 22 13.31 -11.44 8.41
CA ILE A 22 12.16 -12.09 9.04
C ILE A 22 12.61 -13.02 10.17
N ASN A 23 13.64 -13.85 9.91
CA ASN A 23 14.17 -14.77 10.92
C ASN A 23 14.74 -14.04 12.14
N GLU A 24 15.34 -12.87 11.92
CA GLU A 24 15.85 -12.00 12.98
C GLU A 24 14.77 -11.14 13.67
N GLN A 25 13.51 -11.19 13.22
CA GLN A 25 12.42 -10.31 13.67
C GLN A 25 12.70 -8.80 13.51
N ARG A 26 13.60 -8.41 12.60
CA ARG A 26 14.05 -7.02 12.40
C ARG A 26 13.45 -6.34 11.17
N LEU A 27 12.69 -7.07 10.36
CA LEU A 27 12.12 -6.54 9.12
C LEU A 27 11.28 -5.27 9.35
N GLY A 28 10.44 -5.26 10.40
CA GLY A 28 9.57 -4.13 10.73
C GLY A 28 10.36 -2.85 11.00
N ASP A 29 11.39 -2.92 11.83
CA ASP A 29 12.24 -1.78 12.19
C ASP A 29 12.99 -1.22 10.98
N VAL A 30 13.49 -2.10 10.11
CA VAL A 30 14.17 -1.69 8.88
C VAL A 30 13.21 -0.95 7.96
N LEU A 31 11.98 -1.44 7.80
CA LEU A 31 10.96 -0.80 6.98
C LEU A 31 10.54 0.55 7.57
N ALA A 32 10.30 0.63 8.88
CA ALA A 32 9.93 1.87 9.55
C ALA A 32 11.03 2.94 9.45
N LYS A 33 12.30 2.53 9.58
CA LYS A 33 13.45 3.44 9.41
C LYS A 33 13.58 3.92 7.96
N ARG A 34 13.34 3.05 6.98
CA ARG A 34 13.46 3.37 5.55
C ARG A 34 12.29 4.21 5.05
N TYR A 35 11.10 3.94 5.55
CA TYR A 35 9.85 4.57 5.17
C TYR A 35 9.15 5.13 6.42
N PRO A 36 9.64 6.27 6.94
CA PRO A 36 9.09 6.88 8.16
C PRO A 36 7.71 7.51 7.93
N GLY A 37 7.37 7.86 6.69
CA GLY A 37 6.08 8.40 6.33
C GLY A 37 5.04 7.30 6.16
N THR A 38 3.92 7.42 6.88
CA THR A 38 2.72 6.63 6.62
C THR A 38 1.94 7.22 5.44
N HIS A 39 1.12 6.41 4.77
CA HIS A 39 0.22 6.92 3.74
C HIS A 39 -0.91 7.75 4.37
N ASP A 40 -1.05 9.00 3.94
CA ASP A 40 -2.07 9.93 4.46
C ASP A 40 -3.52 9.50 4.16
N TYR A 41 -3.71 8.63 3.17
CA TYR A 41 -5.03 8.23 2.68
C TYR A 41 -5.41 6.79 3.03
N ALA A 42 -4.89 6.22 4.12
CA ALA A 42 -5.04 4.79 4.44
C ALA A 42 -6.47 4.32 4.82
N THR A 43 -7.49 5.19 4.76
CA THR A 43 -8.89 4.83 5.08
C THR A 43 -9.81 5.31 3.96
N ASP A 44 -10.97 4.65 3.78
CA ASP A 44 -11.98 5.09 2.80
C ASP A 44 -12.39 6.56 3.01
N LYS A 45 -12.44 7.02 4.27
CA LYS A 45 -12.73 8.42 4.60
C LYS A 45 -11.64 9.36 4.08
N ALA A 46 -10.37 9.04 4.34
CA ALA A 46 -9.24 9.85 3.89
C ALA A 46 -9.11 9.83 2.36
N LEU A 47 -9.33 8.68 1.73
CA LEU A 47 -9.38 8.52 0.27
C LEU A 47 -10.53 9.32 -0.36
N TRP A 48 -11.72 9.29 0.25
CA TRP A 48 -12.85 10.09 -0.20
C TRP A 48 -12.52 11.58 -0.15
N GLN A 49 -11.97 12.07 0.98
CA GLN A 49 -11.60 13.48 1.12
C GLN A 49 -10.60 13.90 0.05
N TYR A 50 -9.52 13.14 -0.12
CA TYR A 50 -8.52 13.38 -1.16
C TYR A 50 -9.14 13.47 -2.56
N THR A 51 -10.06 12.56 -2.88
CA THR A 51 -10.74 12.53 -4.17
C THR A 51 -11.64 13.75 -4.37
N GLN A 52 -12.34 14.20 -3.31
CA GLN A 52 -13.14 15.42 -3.38
C GLN A 52 -12.26 16.66 -3.56
N ASP A 53 -11.09 16.72 -2.92
CA ASP A 53 -10.17 17.84 -3.05
C ASP A 53 -9.67 17.96 -4.49
N LEU A 54 -9.29 16.83 -5.11
CA LEU A 54 -8.96 16.77 -6.55
C LEU A 54 -10.14 17.20 -7.42
N LYS A 55 -11.34 16.68 -7.14
CA LYS A 55 -12.56 17.04 -7.88
C LYS A 55 -12.85 18.54 -7.76
N ASN A 56 -12.65 19.15 -6.60
CA ASN A 56 -12.88 20.59 -6.40
C ASN A 56 -11.81 21.44 -7.10
N GLN A 57 -10.56 20.96 -7.14
CA GLN A 57 -9.47 21.63 -7.83
C GLN A 57 -9.68 21.66 -9.35
N PHE A 58 -10.06 20.52 -9.94
CA PHE A 58 -10.06 20.34 -11.39
C PHE A 58 -11.46 20.37 -12.03
N LEU A 59 -12.53 20.08 -11.28
CA LEU A 59 -13.90 19.89 -11.79
C LEU A 59 -14.93 20.69 -10.97
N ARG A 60 -14.71 22.01 -10.82
CA ARG A 60 -15.48 22.89 -9.92
C ARG A 60 -17.00 22.69 -9.94
N ASN A 61 -17.60 22.54 -11.13
CA ASN A 61 -19.06 22.42 -11.30
C ASN A 61 -19.57 20.97 -11.43
N ALA A 62 -18.71 19.97 -11.31
CA ALA A 62 -19.15 18.57 -11.35
C ALA A 62 -19.85 18.17 -10.04
N PRO A 63 -20.79 17.21 -10.09
CA PRO A 63 -21.34 16.62 -8.88
C PRO A 63 -20.25 15.88 -8.06
N PRO A 64 -20.48 15.65 -6.75
CA PRO A 64 -19.59 14.83 -5.93
C PRO A 64 -19.45 13.41 -6.47
N ILE A 65 -18.29 12.79 -6.22
CA ILE A 65 -18.08 11.38 -6.56
C ILE A 65 -18.95 10.48 -5.66
N ASN A 66 -19.82 9.68 -6.29
CA ASN A 66 -20.84 8.87 -5.61
C ASN A 66 -20.25 7.79 -4.68
N LYS A 67 -19.11 7.20 -5.04
CA LYS A 67 -18.49 6.12 -4.27
C LYS A 67 -16.98 6.16 -4.42
N VAL A 68 -16.29 6.24 -3.28
CA VAL A 68 -14.83 6.16 -3.20
C VAL A 68 -14.51 5.22 -2.04
N MET A 69 -13.77 4.15 -2.34
CA MET A 69 -13.33 3.17 -1.34
C MET A 69 -12.15 2.38 -1.89
N TYR A 70 -11.35 1.83 -0.99
CA TYR A 70 -10.40 0.80 -1.35
C TYR A 70 -11.12 -0.52 -1.66
N ASP A 71 -10.53 -1.28 -2.57
CA ASP A 71 -10.92 -2.67 -2.75
C ASP A 71 -10.31 -3.50 -1.63
N ASN A 72 -11.16 -4.05 -0.77
CA ASN A 72 -10.74 -4.91 0.34
C ASN A 72 -10.26 -6.29 -0.13
N LYS A 73 -10.36 -6.60 -1.43
CA LYS A 73 -9.90 -7.85 -2.01
C LYS A 73 -8.75 -7.59 -2.97
N ILE A 74 -7.61 -8.23 -2.70
CA ILE A 74 -6.56 -8.35 -3.70
C ILE A 74 -7.08 -9.32 -4.76
N HIS A 75 -7.45 -8.79 -5.92
CA HIS A 75 -7.74 -9.59 -7.10
C HIS A 75 -6.44 -10.26 -7.56
N VAL A 76 -6.19 -11.47 -7.08
CA VAL A 76 -5.07 -12.28 -7.53
C VAL A 76 -5.36 -12.63 -8.99
N LEU A 77 -4.65 -11.98 -9.92
CA LEU A 77 -4.63 -12.40 -11.31
C LEU A 77 -4.14 -13.85 -11.33
N LYS A 78 -4.99 -14.77 -11.79
CA LYS A 78 -4.60 -16.14 -12.09
C LYS A 78 -3.96 -16.19 -13.47
#